data_AF-A0A087YQR0-F1
#
_entry.id   AF-A0A087YQR0-F1
#
_cell.length_a   1.000
_cell.length_b   1.000
_cell.length_c   1.000
_cell.angle_alpha   90.00
_cell.angle_beta   90.00
_cell.angle_gamma   90.00
#
_symmetry.space_group_name_H-M   'P 1'
#
loop_
_entity.id
_entity.type
_entity.pdbx_description
1 polymer ?
#
loop_
_entity_poly.entity_id
_entity_poly.type
_entity_poly.pdbx_seq_one_letter_code
_entity_poly.pdbx_strand_id
1 'polypeptide(L)'
;MSGGRKQRSIRKKMAEEHDPDVEQMEEESGDSNQLQAVLEGLHNITAEIRDFKKEVKENLIKFKDEFKEEVKREFMGFKEEIKKKVAQNDAEIQKQQEDMTEAQGRIAALEECNTEAKDAILNLLKQQRKLQEKLTELEGHGRRCNMRIYNVAEKDGELIQEMVEKLLHRELALPAGTELQIQRAHRSLGKKPPPEANPRSIVVNFLKYKTKEEILTKAWKKKIQVEGKRIFFDHDYPTEVIEKRKSYSEIKKALKDRKIRFQTPMTKIRIHWSDGIKIYNNAEEAAIDMRRRGLEMKNKNDTGPSTEERIQTAVPWQRIGKKHGTDDGTSATGSGQNASSRAKERLQEFQRG
;
A
#
# COMPACT_ATOMS: atom_id res chain seq x y z
N MET A 1 -10.96 27.72 -53.39
CA MET A 1 -9.89 28.68 -53.03
C MET A 1 -8.68 28.33 -53.90
N SER A 2 -8.66 28.70 -55.18
CA SER A 2 -8.23 30.00 -55.76
C SER A 2 -6.85 30.45 -55.28
N GLY A 3 -5.89 30.54 -56.20
CA GLY A 3 -4.61 31.20 -55.92
C GLY A 3 -3.44 30.86 -56.84
N GLY A 4 -3.63 30.79 -58.17
CA GLY A 4 -2.52 30.86 -59.11
C GLY A 4 -2.00 32.30 -59.24
N ARG A 5 -0.68 32.50 -59.38
CA ARG A 5 -0.12 33.82 -59.74
C ARG A 5 1.02 33.68 -60.76
N LYS A 6 0.68 33.97 -62.01
CA LYS A 6 1.59 34.36 -63.10
C LYS A 6 2.06 35.80 -62.90
N GLN A 7 3.20 36.16 -63.50
CA GLN A 7 3.57 37.43 -64.19
C GLN A 7 5.09 37.67 -64.08
N ARG A 8 5.83 38.30 -65.01
CA ARG A 8 5.59 38.83 -66.36
C ARG A 8 6.96 39.12 -67.00
N SER A 9 7.04 38.94 -68.31
CA SER A 9 8.11 39.45 -69.20
C SER A 9 7.96 40.96 -69.41
N ILE A 10 9.08 41.71 -69.46
CA ILE A 10 9.11 43.07 -69.99
C ILE A 10 10.32 43.22 -70.92
N ARG A 11 10.03 43.24 -72.23
CA ARG A 11 10.82 43.84 -73.30
C ARG A 11 10.57 45.35 -73.26
N LYS A 12 11.60 46.19 -73.39
CA LYS A 12 11.43 47.61 -73.75
C LYS A 12 12.27 47.91 -75.00
N LYS A 13 11.57 48.08 -76.11
CA LYS A 13 12.02 48.80 -77.32
C LYS A 13 11.90 50.30 -77.04
N MET A 14 12.86 51.09 -77.48
CA MET A 14 12.62 52.47 -77.92
C MET A 14 13.50 52.73 -79.14
N ALA A 15 12.82 53.17 -80.19
CA ALA A 15 13.30 53.68 -81.46
C ALA A 15 12.53 54.99 -81.68
N GLU A 16 13.18 56.02 -82.21
CA GLU A 16 12.66 57.14 -83.03
C GLU A 16 13.81 58.17 -83.16
N GLU A 17 14.34 58.40 -84.37
CA GLU A 17 13.90 59.39 -85.41
C GLU A 17 14.50 60.78 -85.12
N HIS A 18 14.83 61.68 -86.05
CA HIS A 18 15.12 61.76 -87.49
C HIS A 18 15.54 63.24 -87.73
N ASP A 19 16.48 63.48 -88.63
CA ASP A 19 16.98 64.71 -89.33
C ASP A 19 16.46 66.15 -89.00
N PRO A 20 17.31 67.19 -89.16
CA PRO A 20 17.50 67.76 -90.52
C PRO A 20 18.90 68.33 -90.89
N ASP A 21 19.12 68.41 -92.21
CA ASP A 21 20.14 69.13 -92.98
C ASP A 21 20.43 70.58 -92.54
N VAL A 22 21.71 71.00 -92.62
CA VAL A 22 22.15 72.33 -93.12
C VAL A 22 23.55 72.22 -93.77
N GLU A 23 23.64 72.85 -94.95
CA GLU A 23 24.74 72.93 -95.91
C GLU A 23 26.01 73.71 -95.47
N GLN A 24 27.13 73.32 -96.10
CA GLN A 24 28.30 74.07 -96.60
C GLN A 24 28.73 75.39 -95.94
N MET A 25 30.01 75.48 -95.52
CA MET A 25 31.05 76.31 -96.17
C MET A 25 32.36 76.37 -95.34
N GLU A 26 33.47 76.23 -96.07
CA GLU A 26 34.78 76.88 -95.90
C GLU A 26 35.75 76.50 -94.76
N GLU A 27 37.01 76.55 -95.18
CA GLU A 27 38.27 76.28 -94.49
C GLU A 27 38.45 77.06 -93.18
N GLU A 28 39.04 76.42 -92.17
CA GLU A 28 40.35 76.86 -91.68
C GLU A 28 40.98 75.82 -90.74
N SER A 29 42.29 75.70 -90.88
CA SER A 29 43.20 74.71 -90.32
C SER A 29 43.41 74.82 -88.82
N GLY A 30 43.52 73.67 -88.11
CA GLY A 30 44.27 73.61 -86.86
C GLY A 30 43.87 72.52 -85.87
N ASP A 31 44.74 71.51 -85.75
CA ASP A 31 44.89 70.58 -84.62
C ASP A 31 43.90 69.39 -84.46
N SER A 32 43.77 68.59 -85.53
CA SER A 32 43.05 67.29 -85.55
C SER A 32 43.62 66.21 -84.60
N ASN A 33 44.75 66.43 -83.93
CA ASN A 33 45.42 65.39 -83.14
C ASN A 33 44.91 65.27 -81.69
N GLN A 34 44.31 66.32 -81.12
CA GLN A 34 43.86 66.28 -79.71
C GLN A 34 42.48 65.61 -79.54
N LEU A 35 41.54 65.81 -80.49
CA LEU A 35 40.21 65.19 -80.44
C LEU A 35 40.23 63.69 -80.73
N GLN A 36 41.14 63.23 -81.61
CA GLN A 36 41.32 61.81 -81.92
C GLN A 36 41.83 61.03 -80.69
N ALA A 37 42.77 61.61 -79.94
CA ALA A 37 43.31 61.03 -78.71
C ALA A 37 42.26 60.92 -77.60
N VAL A 38 41.33 61.89 -77.48
CA VAL A 38 40.22 61.86 -76.52
C VAL A 38 39.19 60.78 -76.88
N LEU A 39 38.89 60.61 -78.18
CA LEU A 39 37.99 59.55 -78.67
C LEU A 39 38.55 58.14 -78.47
N GLU A 40 39.86 57.96 -78.68
CA GLU A 40 40.57 56.70 -78.39
C GLU A 40 40.61 56.40 -76.88
N GLY A 41 40.83 57.42 -76.04
CA GLY A 41 40.75 57.29 -74.58
C GLY A 41 39.35 56.89 -74.09
N LEU A 42 38.29 57.49 -74.65
CA LEU A 42 36.90 57.11 -74.37
C LEU A 42 36.56 55.69 -74.84
N HIS A 43 37.10 55.26 -75.98
CA HIS A 43 36.96 53.87 -76.46
C HIS A 43 37.65 52.87 -75.53
N ASN A 44 38.85 53.18 -75.05
CA ASN A 44 39.57 52.35 -74.07
C ASN A 44 38.82 52.27 -72.74
N ILE A 45 38.33 53.38 -72.20
CA ILE A 45 37.53 53.38 -70.96
C ILE A 45 36.24 52.57 -71.15
N THR A 46 35.58 52.68 -72.31
CA THR A 46 34.37 51.91 -72.60
C THR A 46 34.66 50.41 -72.75
N ALA A 47 35.83 50.05 -73.28
CA ALA A 47 36.31 48.67 -73.34
C ALA A 47 36.64 48.13 -71.94
N GLU A 48 37.35 48.89 -71.11
CA GLU A 48 37.65 48.56 -69.71
C GLU A 48 36.37 48.40 -68.88
N ILE A 49 35.38 49.29 -69.03
CA ILE A 49 34.07 49.16 -68.35
C ILE A 49 33.33 47.91 -68.82
N ARG A 50 33.44 47.55 -70.12
CA ARG A 50 32.82 46.35 -70.67
C ARG A 50 33.50 45.09 -70.12
N ASP A 51 34.81 45.08 -70.02
CA ASP A 51 35.60 43.97 -69.48
C ASP A 51 35.37 43.83 -67.97
N PHE A 52 35.36 44.94 -67.22
CA PHE A 52 34.98 44.96 -65.81
C PHE A 52 33.56 44.44 -65.59
N LYS A 53 32.59 44.85 -66.42
CA LYS A 53 31.21 44.35 -66.36
C LYS A 53 31.13 42.85 -66.64
N LYS A 54 31.95 42.34 -67.57
CA LYS A 54 32.04 40.93 -67.89
C LYS A 54 32.63 40.15 -66.71
N GLU A 55 33.71 40.64 -66.12
CA GLU A 55 34.37 40.08 -64.95
C GLU A 55 33.43 40.01 -63.73
N VAL A 56 32.74 41.12 -63.42
CA VAL A 56 31.75 41.16 -62.33
C VAL A 56 30.63 40.15 -62.56
N LYS A 57 30.16 40.00 -63.81
CA LYS A 57 29.11 39.03 -64.15
C LYS A 57 29.61 37.59 -64.03
N GLU A 58 30.83 37.31 -64.44
CA GLU A 58 31.47 35.99 -64.28
C GLU A 58 31.67 35.65 -62.80
N ASN A 59 32.13 36.61 -61.99
CA ASN A 59 32.29 36.45 -60.55
C ASN A 59 30.94 36.23 -59.85
N LEU A 60 29.89 36.94 -60.24
CA LEU A 60 28.53 36.71 -59.74
C LEU A 60 27.99 35.31 -60.06
N ILE A 61 28.30 34.78 -61.25
CA ILE A 61 27.91 33.43 -61.65
C ILE A 61 28.68 32.40 -60.81
N LYS A 62 30.01 32.56 -60.70
CA LYS A 62 30.86 31.70 -59.86
C LYS A 62 30.39 31.69 -58.41
N PHE A 63 30.18 32.86 -57.81
CA PHE A 63 29.68 32.99 -56.45
C PHE A 63 28.31 32.32 -56.26
N LYS A 64 27.38 32.52 -57.20
CA LYS A 64 26.06 31.90 -57.15
C LYS A 64 26.14 30.38 -57.20
N ASP A 65 27.00 29.83 -58.05
CA ASP A 65 27.17 28.39 -58.20
C ASP A 65 27.89 27.79 -56.99
N GLU A 66 28.94 28.43 -56.49
CA GLU A 66 29.63 28.06 -55.24
C GLU A 66 28.67 28.06 -54.04
N PHE A 67 27.93 29.15 -53.83
CA PHE A 67 26.95 29.25 -52.76
C PHE A 67 25.85 28.18 -52.87
N LYS A 68 25.37 27.91 -54.10
CA LYS A 68 24.37 26.87 -54.35
C LYS A 68 24.89 25.47 -54.00
N GLU A 69 26.14 25.17 -54.33
CA GLU A 69 26.75 23.88 -54.01
C GLU A 69 27.08 23.74 -52.52
N GLU A 70 27.47 24.82 -51.84
CA GLU A 70 27.66 24.84 -50.39
C GLU A 70 26.35 24.59 -49.64
N VAL A 71 25.28 25.33 -49.98
CA VAL A 71 23.95 25.14 -49.37
C VAL A 71 23.42 23.72 -49.61
N LYS A 72 23.61 23.15 -50.82
CA LYS A 72 23.23 21.77 -51.09
C LYS A 72 24.01 20.78 -50.22
N ARG A 73 25.31 21.02 -50.04
CA ARG A 73 26.18 20.15 -49.23
C ARG A 73 25.73 20.13 -47.78
N GLU A 74 25.54 21.32 -47.18
CA GLU A 74 25.04 21.46 -45.81
C GLU A 74 23.64 20.84 -45.65
N PHE A 75 22.73 21.08 -46.60
CA PHE A 75 21.39 20.50 -46.55
C PHE A 75 21.40 18.98 -46.66
N MET A 76 22.27 18.41 -47.51
CA MET A 76 22.46 16.96 -47.61
C MET A 76 23.07 16.39 -46.34
N GLY A 77 24.08 17.04 -45.75
CA GLY A 77 24.66 16.66 -44.47
C GLY A 77 23.63 16.67 -43.34
N PHE A 78 22.84 17.74 -43.22
CA PHE A 78 21.75 17.84 -42.25
C PHE A 78 20.68 16.76 -42.45
N LYS A 79 20.31 16.47 -43.71
CA LYS A 79 19.36 15.40 -44.04
C LYS A 79 19.87 14.03 -43.62
N GLU A 80 21.15 13.75 -43.81
CA GLU A 80 21.78 12.51 -43.37
C GLU A 80 21.86 12.41 -41.85
N GLU A 81 22.20 13.50 -41.16
CA GLU A 81 22.24 13.55 -39.70
C GLU A 81 20.84 13.32 -39.10
N ILE A 82 19.80 13.96 -39.64
CA ILE A 82 18.41 13.72 -39.24
C ILE A 82 18.04 12.25 -39.44
N LYS A 83 18.32 11.68 -40.61
CA LYS A 83 18.00 10.27 -40.88
C LYS A 83 18.68 9.35 -39.88
N LYS A 84 19.94 9.63 -39.53
CA LYS A 84 20.69 8.87 -38.53
C LYS A 84 20.05 8.98 -37.14
N LYS A 85 19.70 10.19 -36.70
CA LYS A 85 19.04 10.41 -35.39
C LYS A 85 17.65 9.78 -35.32
N VAL A 86 16.86 9.84 -36.40
CA VAL A 86 15.54 9.19 -36.47
C VAL A 86 15.70 7.67 -36.37
N ALA A 87 16.61 7.08 -37.14
CA ALA A 87 16.87 5.64 -37.08
C ALA A 87 17.37 5.19 -35.69
N GLN A 88 18.21 6.00 -35.04
CA GLN A 88 18.65 5.73 -33.67
C GLN A 88 17.49 5.79 -32.67
N ASN A 89 16.65 6.83 -32.73
CA ASN A 89 15.49 6.96 -31.86
C ASN A 89 14.49 5.82 -32.08
N ASP A 90 14.26 5.39 -33.32
CA ASP A 90 13.38 4.26 -33.63
C ASP A 90 13.90 2.96 -33.00
N ALA A 91 15.22 2.72 -33.06
CA ALA A 91 15.84 1.57 -32.42
C ALA A 91 15.75 1.64 -30.88
N GLU A 92 15.95 2.83 -30.29
CA GLU A 92 15.79 3.03 -28.84
C GLU A 92 14.34 2.82 -28.39
N ILE A 93 13.35 3.30 -29.16
CA ILE A 93 11.92 3.08 -28.89
C ILE A 93 11.57 1.60 -28.97
N GLN A 94 12.06 0.88 -29.98
CA GLN A 94 11.84 -0.57 -30.11
C GLN A 94 12.40 -1.32 -28.90
N LYS A 95 13.62 -0.99 -28.49
CA LYS A 95 14.23 -1.58 -27.29
C LYS A 95 13.42 -1.27 -26.02
N GLN A 96 12.98 -0.01 -25.84
CA GLN A 96 12.13 0.36 -24.71
C GLN A 96 10.79 -0.39 -24.71
N GLN A 97 10.22 -0.64 -25.89
CA GLN A 97 8.99 -1.41 -26.04
C GLN A 97 9.17 -2.87 -25.63
N GLU A 98 10.31 -3.48 -25.98
CA GLU A 98 10.68 -4.84 -25.56
C GLU A 98 10.87 -4.93 -24.05
N ASP A 99 11.70 -4.04 -23.47
CA ASP A 99 11.95 -3.96 -22.02
C ASP A 99 10.64 -3.75 -21.23
N MET A 100 9.75 -2.90 -21.74
CA MET A 100 8.44 -2.65 -21.13
C MET A 100 7.51 -3.88 -21.20
N THR A 101 7.56 -4.65 -22.28
CA THR A 101 6.78 -5.88 -22.43
C THR A 101 7.27 -6.96 -21.46
N GLU A 102 8.59 -7.10 -21.30
CA GLU A 102 9.19 -8.01 -20.31
C GLU A 102 8.79 -7.60 -18.89
N ALA A 103 8.90 -6.31 -18.55
CA ALA A 103 8.51 -5.79 -17.26
C ALA A 103 7.02 -6.06 -16.96
N GLN A 104 6.13 -5.85 -17.93
CA GLN A 104 4.70 -6.17 -17.80
C GLN A 104 4.45 -7.66 -17.56
N GLY A 105 5.17 -8.55 -18.26
CA GLY A 105 5.08 -9.99 -18.04
C GLY A 105 5.53 -10.40 -16.63
N ARG A 106 6.65 -9.84 -16.17
CA ARG A 106 7.15 -10.07 -14.80
C ARG A 106 6.19 -9.54 -13.74
N ILE A 107 5.59 -8.36 -13.95
CA ILE A 107 4.59 -7.80 -13.05
C ILE A 107 3.35 -8.71 -13.00
N ALA A 108 2.84 -9.17 -14.14
CA ALA A 108 1.68 -10.06 -14.18
C ALA A 108 1.92 -11.39 -13.43
N ALA A 109 3.12 -11.97 -13.55
CA ALA A 109 3.51 -13.16 -12.80
C ALA A 109 3.62 -12.90 -11.29
N LEU A 110 4.18 -11.74 -10.90
CA LEU A 110 4.27 -11.32 -9.50
C LEU A 110 2.89 -11.06 -8.89
N GLU A 111 1.97 -10.45 -9.63
CA GLU A 111 0.59 -10.23 -9.20
C GLU A 111 -0.13 -11.55 -8.91
N GLU A 112 0.02 -12.53 -9.80
CA GLU A 112 -0.55 -13.88 -9.66
C GLU A 112 0.02 -14.60 -8.43
N CYS A 113 1.35 -14.65 -8.31
CA CYS A 113 2.02 -15.25 -7.15
C CYS A 113 1.61 -14.56 -5.83
N ASN A 114 1.45 -13.23 -5.84
CA ASN A 114 1.01 -12.50 -4.66
C ASN A 114 -0.45 -12.78 -4.29
N THR A 115 -1.33 -13.01 -5.26
CA THR A 115 -2.71 -13.47 -4.96
C THR A 115 -2.72 -14.87 -4.35
N GLU A 116 -1.97 -15.82 -4.92
CA GLU A 116 -1.84 -17.17 -4.37
C GLU A 116 -1.24 -17.17 -2.96
N ALA A 117 -0.21 -16.34 -2.72
CA ALA A 117 0.40 -16.19 -1.41
C ALA A 117 -0.58 -15.62 -0.39
N LYS A 118 -1.39 -14.62 -0.76
CA LYS A 118 -2.45 -14.08 0.12
C LYS A 118 -3.45 -15.16 0.50
N ASP A 119 -3.93 -15.94 -0.46
CA ASP A 119 -4.90 -17.01 -0.22
C ASP A 119 -4.30 -18.12 0.65
N ALA A 120 -3.04 -18.50 0.42
CA ALA A 120 -2.32 -19.46 1.25
C ALA A 120 -2.19 -18.95 2.70
N ILE A 121 -1.82 -17.69 2.90
CA ILE A 121 -1.70 -17.08 4.24
C ILE A 121 -3.07 -17.07 4.94
N LEU A 122 -4.15 -16.68 4.27
CA LEU A 122 -5.49 -16.68 4.85
C LEU A 122 -5.94 -18.10 5.26
N ASN A 123 -5.64 -19.10 4.41
CA ASN A 123 -5.92 -20.50 4.73
C ASN A 123 -5.10 -20.98 5.94
N LEU A 124 -3.81 -20.62 6.01
CA LEU A 124 -2.94 -20.95 7.15
C LEU A 124 -3.44 -20.30 8.45
N LEU A 125 -3.82 -19.02 8.43
CA LEU A 125 -4.38 -18.34 9.61
C LEU A 125 -5.67 -19.01 10.09
N LYS A 126 -6.54 -19.42 9.16
CA LYS A 126 -7.76 -20.18 9.47
C LYS A 126 -7.45 -21.54 10.09
N GLN A 127 -6.46 -22.27 9.56
CA GLN A 127 -6.03 -23.54 10.12
C GLN A 127 -5.39 -23.38 11.50
N GLN A 128 -4.54 -22.37 11.68
CA GLN A 128 -3.93 -22.03 12.97
C GLN A 128 -5.00 -21.77 14.02
N ARG A 129 -6.03 -20.96 13.72
CA ARG A 129 -7.14 -20.71 14.64
C ARG A 129 -7.87 -21.99 15.04
N LYS A 130 -8.17 -22.86 14.06
CA LYS A 130 -8.82 -24.15 14.32
C LYS A 130 -7.96 -25.07 15.20
N LEU A 131 -6.66 -25.12 14.95
CA LEU A 131 -5.74 -25.91 15.76
C LEU A 131 -5.65 -25.36 17.18
N GLN A 132 -5.58 -24.04 17.32
CA GLN A 132 -5.56 -23.36 18.60
C GLN A 132 -6.84 -23.64 19.42
N GLU A 133 -8.01 -23.55 18.80
CA GLU A 133 -9.29 -23.93 19.44
C GLU A 133 -9.31 -25.38 19.90
N LYS A 134 -8.84 -26.32 19.06
CA LYS A 134 -8.74 -27.74 19.41
C LYS A 134 -7.76 -27.99 20.56
N LEU A 135 -6.61 -27.33 20.57
CA LEU A 135 -5.63 -27.45 21.66
C LEU A 135 -6.23 -26.96 22.98
N THR A 136 -6.93 -25.82 22.97
CA THR A 136 -7.62 -25.30 24.15
C THR A 136 -8.73 -26.22 24.62
N GLU A 137 -9.46 -26.86 23.71
CA GLU A 137 -10.48 -27.85 24.07
C GLU A 137 -9.88 -29.11 24.70
N LEU A 138 -8.80 -29.65 24.12
CA LEU A 138 -8.08 -30.82 24.64
C LEU A 138 -7.47 -30.53 26.01
N GLU A 139 -6.79 -29.39 26.16
CA GLU A 139 -6.27 -28.93 27.44
C GLU A 139 -7.41 -28.75 28.46
N GLY A 140 -8.52 -28.15 28.02
CA GLY A 140 -9.73 -28.00 28.81
C GLY A 140 -10.27 -29.35 29.27
N HIS A 141 -10.29 -30.37 28.41
CA HIS A 141 -10.69 -31.74 28.73
C HIS A 141 -9.77 -32.36 29.78
N GLY A 142 -8.46 -32.31 29.57
CA GLY A 142 -7.47 -32.86 30.50
C GLY A 142 -7.50 -32.20 31.88
N ARG A 143 -7.94 -30.94 31.97
CA ARG A 143 -8.03 -30.18 33.21
C ARG A 143 -9.42 -30.18 33.87
N ARG A 144 -10.45 -30.86 33.33
CA ARG A 144 -11.82 -30.79 33.89
C ARG A 144 -11.91 -31.25 35.33
N CYS A 145 -11.14 -32.27 35.69
CA CYS A 145 -11.06 -32.80 37.04
C CYS A 145 -10.03 -32.06 37.93
N ASN A 146 -9.41 -31.00 37.41
CA ASN A 146 -8.45 -30.18 38.15
C ASN A 146 -9.15 -28.99 38.81
N MET A 147 -8.73 -28.71 40.04
CA MET A 147 -9.06 -27.51 40.80
C MET A 147 -7.76 -26.80 41.17
N ARG A 148 -7.80 -25.47 41.24
CA ARG A 148 -6.66 -24.66 41.68
C ARG A 148 -6.99 -23.93 42.97
N ILE A 149 -6.06 -24.00 43.93
CA ILE A 149 -6.12 -23.31 45.21
C ILE A 149 -5.05 -22.23 45.24
N TYR A 150 -5.44 -20.99 45.57
CA TYR A 150 -4.55 -19.83 45.63
C TYR A 150 -4.33 -19.37 47.06
N ASN A 151 -3.18 -18.72 47.29
CA ASN A 151 -2.78 -18.08 48.56
C ASN A 151 -2.59 -19.02 49.75
N VAL A 152 -2.27 -20.28 49.53
CA VAL A 152 -1.85 -21.20 50.59
C VAL A 152 -0.37 -21.00 50.87
N ALA A 153 0.03 -20.74 52.11
CA ALA A 153 1.43 -20.52 52.50
C ALA A 153 2.34 -21.68 52.05
N GLU A 154 3.58 -21.37 51.67
CA GLU A 154 4.57 -22.40 51.30
C GLU A 154 5.28 -22.90 52.56
N LYS A 155 5.12 -24.20 52.86
CA LYS A 155 5.81 -24.89 53.95
C LYS A 155 6.72 -25.96 53.34
N ASP A 156 7.94 -26.07 53.87
CA ASP A 156 8.91 -27.06 53.42
C ASP A 156 8.67 -28.40 54.14
N GLY A 157 8.76 -29.51 53.41
CA GLY A 157 8.65 -30.87 53.97
C GLY A 157 7.24 -31.44 54.12
N GLU A 158 6.17 -30.68 53.82
CA GLU A 158 4.79 -31.19 53.91
C GLU A 158 4.33 -31.87 52.62
N LEU A 159 3.80 -33.09 52.73
CA LEU A 159 3.14 -33.78 51.62
C LEU A 159 1.90 -32.98 51.20
N ILE A 160 1.98 -32.32 50.04
CA ILE A 160 0.95 -31.40 49.55
C ILE A 160 -0.43 -32.07 49.49
N GLN A 161 -0.49 -33.36 49.17
CA GLN A 161 -1.74 -34.11 49.10
C GLN A 161 -2.43 -34.22 50.45
N GLU A 162 -1.71 -34.62 51.50
CA GLU A 162 -2.26 -34.71 52.85
C GLU A 162 -2.69 -33.35 53.40
N MET A 163 -1.89 -32.30 53.12
CA MET A 163 -2.21 -30.94 53.51
C MET A 163 -3.51 -30.45 52.85
N VAL A 164 -3.67 -30.69 51.56
CA VAL A 164 -4.88 -30.33 50.81
C VAL A 164 -6.09 -31.09 51.36
N GLU A 165 -5.96 -32.38 51.64
CA GLU A 165 -7.05 -33.19 52.17
C GLU A 165 -7.49 -32.70 53.56
N LYS A 166 -6.53 -32.48 54.48
CA LYS A 166 -6.81 -31.89 55.80
C LYS A 166 -7.46 -30.51 55.70
N LEU A 167 -6.96 -29.66 54.79
CA LEU A 167 -7.51 -28.33 54.55
C LEU A 167 -8.95 -28.40 54.04
N LEU A 168 -9.24 -29.26 53.05
CA LEU A 168 -10.59 -29.40 52.49
C LEU A 168 -11.58 -29.95 53.52
N HIS A 169 -11.20 -30.96 54.31
CA HIS A 169 -12.06 -31.49 55.37
C HIS A 169 -12.39 -30.43 56.44
N ARG A 170 -11.36 -29.71 56.90
CA ARG A 170 -11.51 -28.69 57.95
C ARG A 170 -12.34 -27.50 57.48
N GLU A 171 -11.97 -26.90 56.35
CA GLU A 171 -12.58 -25.64 55.91
C GLU A 171 -13.96 -25.82 55.30
N LEU A 172 -14.23 -26.98 54.68
CA LEU A 172 -15.53 -27.27 54.06
C LEU A 172 -16.48 -28.04 54.97
N ALA A 173 -16.05 -28.39 56.19
CA ALA A 173 -16.81 -29.20 57.15
C ALA A 173 -17.40 -30.46 56.50
N LEU A 174 -16.54 -31.21 55.80
CA LEU A 174 -16.95 -32.45 55.14
C LEU A 174 -17.18 -33.54 56.20
N PRO A 175 -18.22 -34.39 56.05
CA PRO A 175 -18.46 -35.50 56.97
C PRO A 175 -17.22 -36.39 57.14
N ALA A 176 -16.97 -36.84 58.36
CA ALA A 176 -15.92 -37.80 58.65
C ALA A 176 -16.12 -39.06 57.79
N GLY A 177 -15.08 -39.47 57.06
CA GLY A 177 -15.14 -40.59 56.11
C GLY A 177 -15.49 -40.22 54.66
N THR A 178 -15.67 -38.94 54.34
CA THR A 178 -15.83 -38.51 52.93
C THR A 178 -14.51 -38.71 52.18
N GLU A 179 -14.44 -39.69 51.29
CA GLU A 179 -13.25 -39.90 50.46
C GLU A 179 -13.22 -38.90 49.29
N LEU A 180 -12.20 -38.02 49.26
CA LEU A 180 -12.07 -37.02 48.19
C LEU A 180 -11.53 -37.59 46.88
N GLN A 181 -10.92 -38.78 46.92
CA GLN A 181 -10.35 -39.47 45.74
C GLN A 181 -9.42 -38.55 44.93
N ILE A 182 -8.48 -37.88 45.62
CA ILE A 182 -7.47 -37.04 44.99
C ILE A 182 -6.40 -37.95 44.38
N GLN A 183 -6.21 -37.88 43.06
CA GLN A 183 -5.18 -38.66 42.37
C GLN A 183 -3.80 -38.01 42.50
N ARG A 184 -3.74 -36.67 42.44
CA ARG A 184 -2.50 -35.91 42.52
C ARG A 184 -2.74 -34.50 43.03
N ALA A 185 -1.91 -34.04 43.97
CA ALA A 185 -1.86 -32.64 44.37
C ALA A 185 -0.41 -32.14 44.38
N HIS A 186 -0.17 -30.98 43.76
CA HIS A 186 1.17 -30.41 43.68
C HIS A 186 1.12 -28.88 43.55
N ARG A 187 2.21 -28.20 43.92
CA ARG A 187 2.37 -26.77 43.65
C ARG A 187 2.62 -26.55 42.16
N SER A 188 2.17 -25.42 41.63
CA SER A 188 2.43 -25.04 40.24
C SER A 188 3.92 -25.03 39.95
N LEU A 189 4.30 -25.54 38.79
CA LEU A 189 5.68 -25.61 38.32
C LEU A 189 6.23 -24.18 38.17
N GLY A 190 7.26 -23.86 38.96
CA GLY A 190 7.86 -22.54 39.04
C GLY A 190 8.79 -22.44 40.24
N LYS A 191 9.77 -21.54 40.17
CA LYS A 191 10.68 -21.26 41.29
C LYS A 191 9.88 -20.80 42.51
N LYS A 192 10.32 -21.20 43.71
CA LYS A 192 9.72 -20.74 44.97
C LYS A 192 9.84 -19.22 45.04
N PRO A 193 8.73 -18.48 45.17
CA PRO A 193 8.75 -17.03 45.29
C PRO A 193 9.36 -16.62 46.64
N PRO A 194 9.90 -15.39 46.76
CA PRO A 194 10.36 -14.85 48.04
C PRO A 194 9.20 -14.74 49.04
N PRO A 195 9.47 -14.73 50.36
CA PRO A 195 8.43 -14.74 51.41
C PRO A 195 7.39 -13.61 51.32
N GLU A 196 7.77 -12.48 50.74
CA GLU A 196 6.91 -11.29 50.55
C GLU A 196 5.99 -11.40 49.34
N ALA A 197 6.30 -12.27 48.39
CA ALA A 197 5.52 -12.46 47.17
C ALA A 197 4.38 -13.48 47.38
N ASN A 198 3.44 -13.49 46.44
CA ASN A 198 2.30 -14.41 46.49
C ASN A 198 2.77 -15.87 46.36
N PRO A 199 2.33 -16.78 47.26
CA PRO A 199 2.66 -18.20 47.18
C PRO A 199 2.22 -18.85 45.86
N ARG A 200 2.94 -19.90 45.43
CA ARG A 200 2.53 -20.71 44.28
C ARG A 200 1.19 -21.37 44.52
N SER A 201 0.31 -21.32 43.51
CA SER A 201 -0.97 -22.03 43.57
C SER A 201 -0.78 -23.54 43.64
N ILE A 202 -1.74 -24.25 44.24
CA ILE A 202 -1.78 -25.70 44.27
C ILE A 202 -2.75 -26.18 43.19
N VAL A 203 -2.32 -27.14 42.38
CA VAL A 203 -3.18 -27.86 41.43
C VAL A 203 -3.55 -29.21 42.06
N VAL A 204 -4.85 -29.46 42.17
CA VAL A 204 -5.43 -30.66 42.74
C VAL A 204 -6.23 -31.37 41.66
N ASN A 205 -5.87 -32.61 41.34
CA ASN A 205 -6.55 -33.45 40.38
C ASN A 205 -7.37 -34.52 41.12
N PHE A 206 -8.67 -34.53 40.86
CA PHE A 206 -9.62 -35.48 41.43
C PHE A 206 -9.90 -36.63 40.46
N LEU A 207 -10.21 -37.81 40.99
CA LEU A 207 -10.60 -38.97 40.18
C LEU A 207 -11.93 -38.73 39.43
N LYS A 208 -12.88 -38.04 40.08
CA LYS A 208 -14.23 -37.82 39.56
C LYS A 208 -14.53 -36.33 39.41
N TYR A 209 -15.01 -35.93 38.24
CA TYR A 209 -15.46 -34.57 37.95
C TYR A 209 -16.52 -34.07 38.95
N LYS A 210 -17.50 -34.94 39.27
CA LYS A 210 -18.60 -34.61 40.20
C LYS A 210 -18.09 -34.22 41.59
N THR A 211 -17.15 -34.99 42.15
CA THR A 211 -16.53 -34.71 43.46
C THR A 211 -15.86 -33.34 43.47
N LYS A 212 -15.09 -33.03 42.42
CA LYS A 212 -14.43 -31.74 42.25
C LYS A 212 -15.45 -30.59 42.18
N GLU A 213 -16.53 -30.72 41.43
CA GLU A 213 -17.56 -29.67 41.31
C GLU A 213 -18.32 -29.44 42.62
N GLU A 214 -18.62 -30.50 43.37
CA GLU A 214 -19.26 -30.41 44.68
C GLU A 214 -18.38 -29.67 45.69
N ILE A 215 -17.09 -30.01 45.74
CA ILE A 215 -16.09 -29.34 46.59
C ILE A 215 -15.97 -27.87 46.21
N LEU A 216 -15.84 -27.56 44.93
CA LEU A 216 -15.68 -26.19 44.45
C LEU A 216 -16.94 -25.36 44.75
N THR A 217 -18.13 -25.93 44.56
CA THR A 217 -19.41 -25.29 44.88
C THR A 217 -19.53 -25.00 46.38
N LYS A 218 -19.11 -25.94 47.25
CA LYS A 218 -19.06 -25.71 48.71
C LYS A 218 -18.07 -24.61 49.06
N ALA A 219 -16.89 -24.59 48.43
CA ALA A 219 -15.86 -23.59 48.66
C ALA A 219 -16.32 -22.18 48.26
N TRP A 220 -17.03 -22.02 47.14
CA TRP A 220 -17.53 -20.72 46.68
C TRP A 220 -18.66 -20.12 47.53
N LYS A 221 -19.36 -20.95 48.32
CA LYS A 221 -20.41 -20.47 49.23
C LYS A 221 -19.86 -19.80 50.48
N LYS A 222 -18.59 -20.04 50.83
CA LYS A 222 -17.97 -19.54 52.07
C LYS A 222 -16.75 -18.68 51.76
N LYS A 223 -16.44 -17.75 52.67
CA LYS A 223 -15.17 -17.02 52.66
C LYS A 223 -14.21 -17.79 53.56
N ILE A 224 -13.24 -18.48 52.96
CA ILE A 224 -12.30 -19.34 53.70
C ILE A 224 -11.02 -18.55 53.97
N GLN A 225 -10.57 -18.57 55.22
CA GLN A 225 -9.34 -17.93 55.67
C GLN A 225 -8.48 -18.95 56.41
N VAL A 226 -7.22 -19.05 56.02
CA VAL A 226 -6.22 -19.93 56.63
C VAL A 226 -5.06 -19.05 57.07
N GLU A 227 -4.68 -19.14 58.35
CA GLU A 227 -3.57 -18.34 58.92
C GLU A 227 -3.75 -16.82 58.69
N GLY A 228 -4.99 -16.33 58.83
CA GLY A 228 -5.33 -14.92 58.62
C GLY A 228 -5.36 -14.46 57.15
N LYS A 229 -4.95 -15.31 56.20
CA LYS A 229 -4.97 -15.00 54.75
C LYS A 229 -6.17 -15.64 54.08
N ARG A 230 -6.81 -14.88 53.19
CA ARG A 230 -7.92 -15.40 52.38
C ARG A 230 -7.40 -16.30 51.27
N ILE A 231 -7.93 -17.52 51.22
CA ILE A 231 -7.65 -18.47 50.14
C ILE A 231 -8.77 -18.45 49.10
N PHE A 232 -8.42 -18.77 47.87
CA PHE A 232 -9.37 -18.82 46.76
C PHE A 232 -9.32 -20.18 46.08
N PHE A 233 -10.49 -20.66 45.67
CA PHE A 233 -10.66 -21.88 44.89
C PHE A 233 -11.23 -21.49 43.54
N ASP A 234 -10.66 -22.01 42.46
CA ASP A 234 -11.21 -21.85 41.11
C ASP A 234 -10.93 -23.14 40.30
N HIS A 235 -11.53 -23.24 39.13
CA HIS A 235 -11.13 -24.28 38.18
C HIS A 235 -9.70 -24.03 37.66
N ASP A 236 -9.00 -25.11 37.29
CA ASP A 236 -7.72 -24.99 36.59
C ASP A 236 -7.95 -24.76 35.10
N TYR A 237 -8.20 -23.51 34.72
CA TYR A 237 -8.50 -23.14 33.35
C TYR A 237 -7.27 -23.22 32.42
N PRO A 238 -7.46 -23.58 31.13
CA PRO A 238 -6.47 -23.36 30.07
C PRO A 238 -6.03 -21.89 29.97
N THR A 239 -4.82 -21.66 29.47
CA THR A 239 -4.23 -20.32 29.38
C THR A 239 -5.11 -19.34 28.60
N GLU A 240 -5.63 -19.76 27.45
CA GLU A 240 -6.51 -18.91 26.63
C GLU A 240 -7.82 -18.55 27.32
N VAL A 241 -8.37 -19.47 28.12
CA VAL A 241 -9.57 -19.20 28.91
C VAL A 241 -9.26 -18.19 30.01
N ILE A 242 -8.09 -18.27 30.64
CA ILE A 242 -7.62 -17.28 31.62
C ILE A 242 -7.47 -15.90 30.96
N GLU A 243 -6.88 -15.83 29.77
CA GLU A 243 -6.73 -14.58 29.02
C GLU A 243 -8.08 -13.96 28.64
N LYS A 244 -9.01 -14.76 28.11
CA LYS A 244 -10.39 -14.32 27.87
C LYS A 244 -11.08 -13.86 29.15
N ARG A 245 -10.84 -14.50 30.29
CA ARG A 245 -11.38 -14.06 31.59
C ARG A 245 -10.74 -12.76 32.10
N LYS A 246 -9.47 -12.53 31.76
CA LYS A 246 -8.70 -11.32 32.07
C LYS A 246 -9.11 -10.13 31.19
N SER A 247 -9.53 -10.34 29.95
CA SER A 247 -10.01 -9.23 29.11
C SER A 247 -11.24 -8.53 29.69
N TYR A 248 -12.08 -9.25 30.46
CA TYR A 248 -13.16 -8.64 31.24
C TYR A 248 -12.71 -7.88 32.51
N SER A 249 -11.42 -7.74 32.80
CA SER A 249 -10.95 -7.16 34.08
C SER A 249 -11.44 -5.74 34.31
N GLU A 250 -11.34 -4.88 33.31
CA GLU A 250 -11.86 -3.50 33.38
C GLU A 250 -13.39 -3.53 33.54
N ILE A 251 -14.11 -4.33 32.73
CA ILE A 251 -15.57 -4.54 32.82
C ILE A 251 -15.99 -4.91 34.25
N LYS A 252 -15.33 -5.92 34.83
CA LYS A 252 -15.58 -6.38 36.19
C LYS A 252 -15.33 -5.27 37.21
N LYS A 253 -14.35 -4.41 37.00
CA LYS A 253 -14.05 -3.27 37.88
C LYS A 253 -15.21 -2.27 37.88
N ALA A 254 -15.63 -1.81 36.71
CA ALA A 254 -16.74 -0.86 36.61
C ALA A 254 -18.07 -1.43 37.12
N LEU A 255 -18.33 -2.73 36.90
CA LEU A 255 -19.51 -3.40 37.47
C LEU A 255 -19.45 -3.46 39.00
N LYS A 256 -18.28 -3.73 39.59
CA LYS A 256 -18.10 -3.70 41.06
C LYS A 256 -18.32 -2.30 41.64
N ASP A 257 -17.76 -1.28 41.00
CA ASP A 257 -17.87 0.12 41.45
C ASP A 257 -19.35 0.56 41.52
N ARG A 258 -20.17 0.05 40.60
CA ARG A 258 -21.62 0.31 40.55
C ARG A 258 -22.47 -0.74 41.26
N LYS A 259 -21.86 -1.67 41.99
CA LYS A 259 -22.53 -2.75 42.74
C LYS A 259 -23.45 -3.63 41.89
N ILE A 260 -23.15 -3.78 40.59
CA ILE A 260 -23.90 -4.64 39.67
C ILE A 260 -23.42 -6.08 39.82
N ARG A 261 -24.37 -7.01 39.98
CA ARG A 261 -24.04 -8.44 40.10
C ARG A 261 -23.62 -8.99 38.73
N PHE A 262 -22.51 -9.71 38.71
CA PHE A 262 -22.06 -10.44 37.52
C PHE A 262 -21.46 -11.79 37.89
N GLN A 263 -21.38 -12.67 36.90
CA GLN A 263 -20.72 -13.97 36.96
C GLN A 263 -19.89 -14.15 35.70
N THR A 264 -18.82 -14.95 35.77
CA THR A 264 -18.02 -15.28 34.57
C THR A 264 -18.00 -16.79 34.39
N PRO A 265 -19.04 -17.40 33.80
CA PRO A 265 -19.03 -18.81 33.47
C PRO A 265 -18.06 -19.07 32.31
N MET A 266 -17.03 -19.90 32.55
CA MET A 266 -16.03 -20.26 31.54
C MET A 266 -15.38 -19.02 30.88
N THR A 267 -15.68 -18.74 29.61
CA THR A 267 -15.17 -17.60 28.82
C THR A 267 -16.18 -16.46 28.66
N LYS A 268 -17.43 -16.63 29.13
CA LYS A 268 -18.50 -15.66 28.97
C LYS A 268 -18.66 -14.81 30.23
N ILE A 269 -19.21 -13.61 30.10
CA ILE A 269 -19.65 -12.82 31.25
C ILE A 269 -21.17 -12.71 31.25
N ARG A 270 -21.77 -12.98 32.40
CA ARG A 270 -23.19 -12.84 32.68
C ARG A 270 -23.38 -11.64 33.59
N ILE A 271 -24.10 -10.62 33.12
CA ILE A 271 -24.36 -9.40 33.89
C ILE A 271 -25.85 -9.35 34.22
N HIS A 272 -26.17 -9.07 35.48
CA HIS A 272 -27.55 -8.89 35.96
C HIS A 272 -27.88 -7.40 35.92
N TRP A 273 -28.48 -6.97 34.82
CA TRP A 273 -28.98 -5.61 34.67
C TRP A 273 -30.35 -5.45 35.32
N SER A 274 -30.85 -4.20 35.38
CA SER A 274 -32.21 -3.90 35.83
C SER A 274 -33.28 -4.45 34.90
N ASP A 275 -33.00 -4.54 33.59
CA ASP A 275 -33.89 -5.07 32.55
C ASP A 275 -33.78 -6.60 32.38
N GLY A 276 -32.85 -7.26 33.08
CA GLY A 276 -32.71 -8.71 33.06
C GLY A 276 -31.25 -9.19 33.01
N ILE A 277 -31.09 -10.50 32.83
CA ILE A 277 -29.78 -11.14 32.74
C ILE A 277 -29.34 -11.16 31.29
N LYS A 278 -28.18 -10.57 30.98
CA LYS A 278 -27.56 -10.61 29.65
C LYS A 278 -26.21 -11.33 29.70
N ILE A 279 -25.95 -12.17 28.70
CA ILE A 279 -24.72 -12.96 28.58
C ILE A 279 -23.95 -12.46 27.35
N TYR A 280 -22.68 -12.18 27.52
CA TYR A 280 -21.79 -11.72 26.45
C TYR A 280 -20.70 -12.76 26.20
N ASN A 281 -20.35 -12.95 24.93
CA ASN A 281 -19.40 -13.99 24.54
C ASN A 281 -17.94 -13.51 24.58
N ASN A 282 -17.73 -12.21 24.46
CA ASN A 282 -16.41 -11.58 24.52
C ASN A 282 -16.47 -10.22 25.26
N ALA A 283 -15.29 -9.67 25.56
CA ALA A 283 -15.17 -8.41 26.28
C ALA A 283 -15.61 -7.20 25.43
N GLU A 284 -15.44 -7.25 24.11
CA GLU A 284 -15.82 -6.16 23.20
C GLU A 284 -17.34 -5.95 23.17
N GLU A 285 -18.09 -7.03 23.00
CA GLU A 285 -19.56 -7.05 23.00
C GLU A 285 -20.11 -6.48 24.32
N ALA A 286 -19.52 -6.90 25.45
CA ALA A 286 -19.86 -6.38 26.77
C ALA A 286 -19.49 -4.88 26.90
N ALA A 287 -18.33 -4.46 26.42
CA ALA A 287 -17.89 -3.06 26.48
C ALA A 287 -18.75 -2.13 25.60
N ILE A 288 -19.19 -2.59 24.42
CA ILE A 288 -20.11 -1.84 23.55
C ILE A 288 -21.45 -1.62 24.27
N ASP A 289 -22.03 -2.67 24.84
CA ASP A 289 -23.31 -2.57 25.54
C ASP A 289 -23.20 -1.72 26.81
N MET A 290 -22.09 -1.81 27.55
CA MET A 290 -21.81 -0.95 28.69
C MET A 290 -21.72 0.53 28.31
N ARG A 291 -21.00 0.86 27.23
CA ARG A 291 -20.93 2.24 26.71
C ARG A 291 -22.29 2.76 26.30
N ARG A 292 -23.09 1.95 25.59
CA ARG A 292 -24.47 2.31 25.22
C ARG A 292 -25.35 2.60 26.44
N ARG A 293 -25.10 1.93 27.57
CA ARG A 293 -25.79 2.14 28.85
C ARG A 293 -25.20 3.28 29.69
N GLY A 294 -24.25 4.06 29.16
CA GLY A 294 -23.62 5.20 29.86
C GLY A 294 -22.59 4.80 30.92
N LEU A 295 -22.02 3.59 30.84
CA LEU A 295 -20.92 3.17 31.70
C LEU A 295 -19.59 3.43 30.99
N GLU A 296 -18.83 4.41 31.49
CA GLU A 296 -17.45 4.64 31.05
C GLU A 296 -16.51 3.55 31.56
N MET A 297 -15.62 3.12 30.67
CA MET A 297 -14.58 2.13 30.90
C MET A 297 -13.24 2.75 30.53
N LYS A 298 -12.17 2.49 31.30
CA LYS A 298 -10.82 2.84 30.83
C LYS A 298 -10.47 1.91 29.66
N ASN A 299 -10.35 2.47 28.46
CA ASN A 299 -9.91 1.72 27.28
C ASN A 299 -8.48 1.21 27.50
N LYS A 300 -8.34 -0.09 27.75
CA LYS A 300 -7.09 -0.78 27.49
C LYS A 300 -7.31 -1.62 26.25
N ASN A 301 -6.73 -1.12 25.17
CA ASN A 301 -6.48 -1.82 23.92
C ASN A 301 -7.62 -1.76 22.90
N ASP A 302 -7.70 -0.65 22.16
CA ASP A 302 -7.81 -0.78 20.72
C ASP A 302 -6.52 -1.47 20.24
N THR A 303 -6.46 -2.80 20.33
CA THR A 303 -5.57 -3.52 19.43
C THR A 303 -6.17 -3.27 18.06
N GLY A 304 -5.49 -2.49 17.23
CA GLY A 304 -5.91 -2.22 15.86
C GLY A 304 -6.23 -3.51 15.08
N PRO A 305 -6.71 -3.38 13.83
CA PRO A 305 -7.25 -4.50 13.08
C PRO A 305 -6.30 -5.70 13.11
N SER A 306 -6.87 -6.88 13.36
CA SER A 306 -6.12 -8.14 13.42
C SER A 306 -5.27 -8.29 12.16
N THR A 307 -4.12 -8.96 12.24
CA THR A 307 -3.28 -9.24 11.07
C THR A 307 -4.09 -9.85 9.93
N GLU A 308 -5.08 -10.67 10.24
CA GLU A 308 -6.02 -11.24 9.27
C GLU A 308 -6.92 -10.20 8.62
N GLU A 309 -7.50 -9.29 9.41
CA GLU A 309 -8.31 -8.17 8.89
C GLU A 309 -7.46 -7.24 8.03
N ARG A 310 -6.19 -7.01 8.41
CA ARG A 310 -5.23 -6.23 7.61
C ARG A 310 -4.94 -6.90 6.27
N ILE A 311 -4.80 -8.22 6.24
CA ILE A 311 -4.58 -8.98 5.00
C ILE A 311 -5.85 -9.00 4.13
N GLN A 312 -7.03 -9.14 4.73
CA GLN A 312 -8.31 -9.13 4.02
C GLN A 312 -8.65 -7.75 3.44
N THR A 313 -8.33 -6.69 4.17
CA THR A 313 -8.56 -5.30 3.74
C THR A 313 -7.44 -4.76 2.86
N ALA A 314 -6.29 -5.43 2.78
CA ALA A 314 -5.21 -5.07 1.89
C ALA A 314 -5.68 -5.20 0.43
N VAL A 315 -5.84 -4.05 -0.23
CA VAL A 315 -6.31 -3.90 -1.60
C VAL A 315 -5.67 -4.98 -2.49
N PRO A 316 -6.46 -5.86 -3.12
CA PRO A 316 -5.96 -6.79 -4.13
C PRO A 316 -5.34 -5.98 -5.27
N TRP A 317 -4.24 -6.45 -5.85
CA TRP A 317 -3.77 -5.89 -7.11
C TRP A 317 -4.89 -6.12 -8.13
N GLN A 318 -5.51 -5.04 -8.59
CA GLN A 318 -6.58 -5.11 -9.57
C GLN A 318 -5.93 -5.40 -10.92
N ARG A 319 -6.05 -6.64 -11.41
CA ARG A 319 -5.76 -6.97 -12.82
C ARG A 319 -6.66 -6.07 -13.68
N ILE A 320 -6.08 -5.04 -14.29
CA ILE A 320 -6.74 -4.34 -15.40
C ILE A 320 -6.60 -5.27 -16.61
N GLY A 321 -7.46 -6.28 -16.67
CA GLY A 321 -7.54 -7.15 -17.83
C GLY A 321 -7.98 -6.33 -19.05
N LYS A 322 -7.16 -6.31 -20.10
CA LYS A 322 -7.67 -6.06 -21.45
C LYS A 322 -8.67 -7.17 -21.75
N LYS A 323 -9.97 -6.89 -21.62
CA LYS A 323 -11.02 -7.73 -22.21
C LYS A 323 -10.87 -7.67 -23.72
N HIS A 324 -10.24 -8.67 -24.33
CA HIS A 324 -10.65 -9.07 -25.67
C HIS A 324 -12.01 -9.75 -25.52
N GLY A 325 -12.99 -9.19 -26.21
CA GLY A 325 -14.40 -9.52 -26.01
C GLY A 325 -14.73 -10.95 -26.44
N THR A 326 -15.44 -11.63 -25.56
CA THR A 326 -16.60 -12.45 -25.90
C THR A 326 -17.62 -12.21 -24.81
N ASP A 327 -18.83 -11.81 -25.22
CA ASP A 327 -19.99 -11.57 -24.37
C ASP A 327 -20.29 -12.79 -23.50
N ASP A 328 -20.44 -12.56 -22.20
CA ASP A 328 -21.64 -12.97 -21.49
C ASP A 328 -21.74 -12.24 -20.14
N GLY A 329 -22.92 -11.68 -19.89
CA GLY A 329 -23.15 -10.67 -18.86
C GLY A 329 -23.34 -11.26 -17.47
N THR A 330 -22.71 -10.64 -16.46
CA THR A 330 -23.37 -10.33 -15.19
C THR A 330 -22.65 -9.14 -14.52
N SER A 331 -23.45 -8.27 -13.93
CA SER A 331 -23.15 -6.96 -13.37
C SER A 331 -22.36 -6.98 -12.06
N ALA A 332 -21.38 -6.08 -11.93
CA ALA A 332 -20.92 -5.56 -10.65
C ALA A 332 -20.46 -4.10 -10.83
N THR A 333 -21.31 -3.19 -10.36
CA THR A 333 -21.17 -1.73 -10.41
C THR A 333 -20.32 -1.17 -9.27
N GLY A 334 -19.51 -0.15 -9.59
CA GLY A 334 -19.22 0.95 -8.67
C GLY A 334 -17.80 1.06 -8.13
N SER A 335 -16.94 1.86 -8.80
CA SER A 335 -15.83 2.64 -8.20
C SER A 335 -14.93 3.31 -9.27
N GLY A 336 -14.86 2.76 -10.49
CA GLY A 336 -13.85 3.15 -11.50
C GLY A 336 -14.04 4.50 -12.22
N GLN A 337 -15.18 5.18 -12.09
CA GLN A 337 -15.47 6.39 -12.88
C GLN A 337 -14.76 7.67 -12.38
N ASN A 338 -14.27 7.70 -11.14
CA ASN A 338 -13.67 8.91 -10.57
C ASN A 338 -12.16 9.07 -10.87
N ALA A 339 -11.42 7.98 -11.07
CA ALA A 339 -9.98 8.04 -11.33
C ALA A 339 -9.65 8.39 -12.80
N SER A 340 -10.42 7.84 -13.74
CA SER A 340 -10.26 8.11 -15.17
C SER A 340 -10.57 9.56 -15.53
N SER A 341 -11.60 10.15 -14.90
CA SER A 341 -11.99 11.54 -15.10
C SER A 341 -10.93 12.50 -14.56
N ARG A 342 -10.37 12.23 -13.37
CA ARG A 342 -9.26 13.02 -12.80
C ARG A 342 -7.96 12.94 -13.61
N ALA A 343 -7.67 11.79 -14.21
CA ALA A 343 -6.49 11.64 -15.06
C ALA A 343 -6.65 12.41 -16.38
N LYS A 344 -7.85 12.43 -16.97
CA LYS A 344 -8.14 13.21 -18.18
C LYS A 344 -8.08 14.72 -17.92
N GLU A 345 -8.57 15.18 -16.78
CA GLU A 345 -8.50 16.59 -16.37
C GLU A 345 -7.05 17.07 -16.23
N ARG A 346 -6.20 16.28 -15.56
CA ARG A 346 -4.77 16.60 -15.40
C ARG A 346 -3.99 16.57 -16.71
N LEU A 347 -4.37 15.71 -17.65
CA LEU A 347 -3.75 15.67 -18.97
C LEU A 347 -4.13 16.90 -19.81
N GLN A 348 -5.36 17.40 -19.66
CA GLN A 348 -5.82 18.61 -20.35
C GLN A 348 -5.21 19.88 -19.75
N GLU A 349 -4.97 19.93 -18.43
CA GLU A 349 -4.23 21.03 -17.79
C GLU A 349 -2.79 21.11 -18.29
N PHE A 350 -2.13 19.96 -18.49
CA PHE A 350 -0.75 19.90 -18.97
C PHE A 350 -0.60 20.27 -20.46
N GLN A 351 -1.67 20.18 -21.25
CA GLN A 351 -1.66 20.56 -22.67
C GLN A 351 -2.02 22.03 -22.92
N ARG A 352 -2.40 22.77 -21.86
CA ARG A 352 -2.80 24.19 -21.95
C ARG A 352 -1.83 25.16 -21.28
N GLY A 353 -0.86 24.66 -20.51
CA GLY A 353 0.31 25.42 -20.06
C GLY A 353 1.48 25.22 -21.02
#